data_AF-A0A7V3LGT0-F1
#
_entry.id   AF-A0A7V3LGT0-F1
#
_cell.length_a   1.000
_cell.length_b   1.000
_cell.length_c   1.000
_cell.angle_alpha   90.00
_cell.angle_beta   90.00
_cell.angle_gamma   90.00
#
_symmetry.space_group_name_H-M   'P 1'
#
loop_
_entity.id
_entity.type
_entity.pdbx_description
1 polymer ?
#
loop_
_entity_poly.entity_id
_entity_poly.type
_entity_poly.pdbx_seq_one_letter_code
_entity_poly.pdbx_strand_id
1 'polypeptide(L)'
;GLAPRDHAPEATLAVADRLAPGFAEAMRASSSAVTAFAMLSRAVAGVKGRTLIINLPGSPKACREQFAVIAPVLPHAVETLRGEAQECARSE
;
A
#
# COMPACT_ATOMS: atom_id res chain seq x y z
N GLY A 1 -6.64 9.03 -8.15
CA GLY A 1 -7.37 8.64 -9.37
C GLY A 1 -6.69 9.30 -10.54
N LEU A 2 -7.47 9.68 -11.56
CA LEU A 2 -6.96 10.35 -12.76
C LEU A 2 -7.32 11.84 -12.80
N ALA A 3 -7.93 12.39 -11.75
CA ALA A 3 -8.26 13.80 -11.74
C ALA A 3 -6.95 14.64 -11.75
N PRO A 4 -6.92 15.81 -12.42
CA PRO A 4 -5.72 16.63 -12.51
C PRO A 4 -5.08 17.01 -11.17
N ARG A 5 -5.86 17.00 -10.09
CA ARG A 5 -5.43 17.30 -8.71
C ARG A 5 -4.95 16.09 -7.90
N ASP A 6 -5.06 14.88 -8.44
CA ASP A 6 -4.76 13.63 -7.72
C ASP A 6 -3.25 13.35 -7.72
N HIS A 7 -2.49 14.15 -6.98
CA HIS A 7 -1.02 14.08 -6.94
C HIS A 7 -0.43 13.21 -5.82
N ALA A 8 -1.28 12.53 -5.04
CA ALA A 8 -0.81 11.70 -3.94
C ALA A 8 0.22 10.63 -4.36
N PRO A 9 0.08 9.94 -5.51
CA PRO A 9 1.09 9.01 -5.97
C PRO A 9 2.45 9.67 -6.24
N GLU A 10 2.46 10.79 -6.94
CA GLU A 10 3.68 11.55 -7.26
C GLU A 10 4.36 12.06 -6.00
N ALA A 11 3.59 12.54 -5.02
CA ALA A 11 4.12 12.98 -3.74
C ALA A 11 4.78 11.82 -2.97
N THR A 12 4.15 10.63 -2.96
CA THR A 12 4.76 9.43 -2.35
C THR A 12 6.05 9.03 -3.05
N LEU A 13 6.05 9.01 -4.40
CA LEU A 13 7.22 8.65 -5.20
C LEU A 13 8.39 9.63 -5.00
N ALA A 14 8.10 10.93 -4.83
CA ALA A 14 9.12 11.95 -4.63
C ALA A 14 9.85 11.82 -3.29
N VAL A 15 9.24 11.20 -2.28
CA VAL A 15 9.82 11.10 -0.92
C VAL A 15 10.33 9.71 -0.56
N ALA A 16 9.80 8.66 -1.18
CA ALA A 16 10.13 7.28 -0.86
C ALA A 16 11.59 6.94 -1.24
N ASP A 17 12.31 6.27 -0.34
CA ASP A 17 13.65 5.75 -0.61
C ASP A 17 13.60 4.46 -1.45
N ARG A 18 12.55 3.66 -1.26
CA ARG A 18 12.26 2.45 -2.03
C ARG A 18 10.76 2.19 -2.13
N LEU A 19 10.34 1.52 -3.20
CA LEU A 19 8.94 1.17 -3.43
C LEU A 19 8.57 -0.16 -2.77
N ALA A 20 7.30 -0.27 -2.38
CA ALA A 20 6.69 -1.50 -1.85
C ALA A 20 5.46 -1.86 -2.70
N PRO A 21 5.65 -2.24 -3.99
CA PRO A 21 4.57 -2.33 -4.96
C PRO A 21 3.49 -3.35 -4.59
N GLY A 22 3.84 -4.42 -3.87
CA GLY A 22 2.92 -5.49 -3.46
C GLY A 22 1.67 -4.99 -2.72
N PHE A 23 1.75 -3.91 -1.93
CA PHE A 23 0.57 -3.32 -1.28
C PHE A 23 -0.42 -2.76 -2.30
N ALA A 24 0.08 -2.00 -3.28
CA ALA A 24 -0.76 -1.40 -4.31
C ALA A 24 -1.33 -2.44 -5.28
N GLU A 25 -0.56 -3.49 -5.57
CA GLU A 25 -0.99 -4.64 -6.36
C GLU A 25 -2.11 -5.42 -5.68
N ALA A 26 -1.93 -5.81 -4.41
CA ALA A 26 -2.94 -6.56 -3.66
C ALA A 26 -4.26 -5.78 -3.54
N MET A 27 -4.17 -4.48 -3.23
CA MET A 27 -5.31 -3.56 -3.20
C MET A 27 -6.05 -3.51 -4.55
N ARG A 28 -5.32 -3.27 -5.65
CA ARG A 28 -5.92 -3.26 -6.99
C ARG A 28 -6.50 -4.60 -7.38
N ALA A 29 -5.84 -5.71 -7.09
CA ALA A 29 -6.32 -7.06 -7.41
C ALA A 29 -7.64 -7.34 -6.69
N SER A 30 -7.71 -7.05 -5.38
CA SER A 30 -8.93 -7.17 -4.58
C SER A 30 -10.06 -6.31 -5.15
N SER A 31 -9.79 -5.04 -5.51
CA SER A 31 -10.79 -4.17 -6.11
C SER A 31 -11.23 -4.62 -7.51
N SER A 32 -10.32 -5.20 -8.29
CA SER A 32 -10.59 -5.66 -9.67
C SER A 32 -11.54 -6.84 -9.72
N ALA A 33 -11.61 -7.64 -8.65
CA ALA A 33 -12.60 -8.70 -8.51
C ALA A 33 -14.04 -8.15 -8.33
N VAL A 34 -14.19 -6.87 -7.96
CA VAL A 34 -15.49 -6.22 -7.71
C VAL A 34 -15.86 -5.25 -8.82
N THR A 35 -14.88 -4.54 -9.40
CA THR A 35 -15.14 -3.52 -10.43
C THR A 35 -13.97 -3.34 -11.39
N ALA A 36 -14.28 -3.18 -12.68
CA ALA A 36 -13.30 -2.85 -13.70
C ALA A 36 -12.61 -1.48 -13.44
N PHE A 37 -13.27 -0.55 -12.74
CA PHE A 37 -12.70 0.77 -12.45
C PHE A 37 -11.47 0.75 -11.54
N ALA A 38 -11.17 -0.39 -10.90
CA ALA A 38 -9.96 -0.59 -10.12
C ALA A 38 -8.68 -0.25 -10.92
N MET A 39 -8.70 -0.45 -12.24
CA MET A 39 -7.57 -0.15 -13.13
C MET A 39 -7.20 1.35 -13.18
N LEU A 40 -8.11 2.24 -12.80
CA LEU A 40 -7.87 3.70 -12.78
C LEU A 40 -7.11 4.14 -11.53
N SER A 41 -6.88 3.24 -10.57
CA SER A 41 -6.14 3.55 -9.35
C SER A 41 -4.65 3.70 -9.62
N ARG A 42 -4.15 4.91 -9.37
CA ARG A 42 -2.71 5.24 -9.38
C ARG A 42 -2.04 5.06 -8.01
N ALA A 43 -2.71 4.40 -7.06
CA ALA A 43 -2.15 4.21 -5.72
C ALA A 43 -0.77 3.53 -5.77
N VAL A 44 0.16 4.04 -4.96
CA VAL A 44 1.48 3.46 -4.75
C VAL A 44 1.72 3.28 -3.26
N ALA A 45 2.73 2.47 -2.94
CA ALA A 45 3.25 2.34 -1.59
C ALA A 45 4.77 2.35 -1.63
N GLY A 46 5.39 2.91 -0.59
CA GLY A 46 6.83 3.06 -0.50
C GLY A 46 7.28 3.24 0.94
N VAL A 47 8.59 3.21 1.14
CA VAL A 47 9.23 3.35 2.44
C VAL A 47 10.11 4.58 2.44
N LYS A 48 10.01 5.38 3.51
CA LYS A 48 10.95 6.47 3.83
C LYS A 48 11.59 6.20 5.19
N GLY A 49 12.88 5.90 5.21
CA GLY A 49 13.60 5.44 6.40
C GLY A 49 12.95 4.19 7.01
N ARG A 50 12.26 4.39 8.13
CA ARG A 50 11.51 3.35 8.88
C ARG A 50 10.00 3.53 8.81
N THR A 51 9.51 4.35 7.89
CA THR A 51 8.10 4.68 7.73
C THR A 51 7.54 4.08 6.46
N LEU A 52 6.48 3.27 6.58
CA LEU A 52 5.68 2.78 5.47
C LEU A 52 4.64 3.83 5.08
N ILE A 53 4.57 4.17 3.79
CA ILE A 53 3.61 5.11 3.22
C ILE A 53 2.77 4.34 2.20
N ILE A 54 1.44 4.37 2.35
CA ILE A 54 0.49 3.68 1.46
C ILE A 54 -0.59 4.67 1.06
N ASN A 55 -0.82 4.85 -0.25
CA ASN A 55 -1.94 5.65 -0.72
C ASN A 55 -3.23 4.83 -0.71
N LEU A 56 -4.18 5.25 0.14
CA LEU A 56 -5.53 4.68 0.19
C LEU A 56 -6.52 5.50 -0.65
N PRO A 57 -7.66 4.91 -1.05
CA PRO A 57 -8.73 5.64 -1.75
C PRO A 57 -9.31 6.79 -0.91
N GLY A 58 -9.82 7.83 -1.58
CA GLY A 58 -10.38 9.01 -0.92
C GLY A 58 -11.76 8.81 -0.28
N SER A 59 -12.54 7.81 -0.70
CA SER A 59 -13.85 7.55 -0.08
C SER A 59 -13.71 6.72 1.20
N PRO A 60 -14.42 7.04 2.30
CA PRO A 60 -14.33 6.27 3.54
C PRO A 60 -14.67 4.79 3.38
N LYS A 61 -15.62 4.45 2.50
CA LYS A 61 -15.98 3.05 2.21
C LYS A 61 -14.81 2.30 1.57
N ALA A 62 -14.31 2.78 0.44
CA ALA A 62 -13.21 2.14 -0.26
C ALA A 62 -11.91 2.11 0.57
N CYS A 63 -11.69 3.13 1.42
CA CYS A 63 -10.58 3.15 2.37
C CYS A 63 -10.66 1.96 3.36
N ARG A 64 -11.82 1.71 3.97
CA ARG A 64 -12.00 0.55 4.88
C ARG A 64 -11.82 -0.79 4.17
N GLU A 65 -12.41 -0.93 2.98
CA GLU A 65 -12.33 -2.17 2.19
C GLU A 65 -10.87 -2.47 1.81
N GLN A 66 -10.12 -1.47 1.33
CA GLN A 66 -8.73 -1.65 0.93
C GLN A 66 -7.78 -1.77 2.13
N PHE A 67 -8.05 -1.08 3.22
CA PHE A 67 -7.29 -1.25 4.46
C PHE A 67 -7.40 -2.68 4.99
N ALA A 68 -8.58 -3.29 4.94
CA ALA A 68 -8.78 -4.67 5.37
C ALA A 68 -7.93 -5.68 4.59
N VAL A 69 -7.62 -5.42 3.31
CA VAL A 69 -6.76 -6.26 2.47
C VAL A 69 -5.32 -6.27 2.98
N ILE A 70 -4.81 -5.11 3.40
CA ILE A 70 -3.41 -4.92 3.78
C ILE A 70 -3.17 -5.05 5.28
N ALA A 71 -4.19 -4.85 6.11
CA ALA A 71 -4.08 -4.84 7.56
C ALA A 71 -3.36 -6.08 8.15
N PRO A 72 -3.58 -7.31 7.65
CA PRO A 72 -2.92 -8.50 8.22
C PRO A 72 -1.39 -8.47 8.14
N VAL A 73 -0.81 -7.78 7.15
CA VAL A 73 0.65 -7.73 6.97
C VAL A 73 1.30 -6.50 7.62
N LEU A 74 0.51 -5.51 8.07
CA LEU A 74 1.05 -4.27 8.62
C LEU A 74 1.87 -4.47 9.90
N PRO A 75 1.49 -5.31 10.88
CA PRO A 75 2.30 -5.51 12.09
C PRO A 75 3.72 -5.97 11.75
N HIS A 76 3.84 -7.03 10.95
CA HIS A 76 5.13 -7.54 10.52
C HIS A 76 5.91 -6.52 9.70
N ALA A 77 5.26 -5.82 8.76
CA ALA A 77 5.93 -4.80 7.95
C ALA A 77 6.53 -3.67 8.83
N VAL A 78 5.82 -3.26 9.89
CA VAL A 78 6.31 -2.24 10.84
C VAL A 78 7.47 -2.78 11.67
N GLU A 79 7.38 -4.01 12.18
CA GLU A 79 8.48 -4.67 12.90
C GLU A 79 9.74 -4.79 12.04
N THR A 80 9.59 -5.20 10.78
CA THR A 80 10.71 -5.30 9.82
C THR A 80 11.36 -3.94 9.59
N LEU A 81 10.56 -2.89 9.42
CA LEU A 81 11.08 -1.53 9.23
C LEU A 81 11.78 -0.97 10.47
N ARG A 82 11.43 -1.44 11.67
CA ARG A 82 12.08 -1.06 12.92
C ARG A 82 13.35 -1.85 13.20
N GLY A 83 13.58 -2.96 12.48
CA GLY A 83 14.66 -3.91 12.77
C GLY A 83 14.33 -4.85 13.93
N GLU A 84 13.04 -4.99 14.26
CA GLU A 84 12.53 -5.78 15.37
C GLU A 84 11.97 -7.14 14.89
N ALA A 85 11.83 -7.34 13.57
CA ALA A 85 11.35 -8.59 13.02
C ALA A 85 12.38 -9.71 13.18
N GLN A 86 11.95 -10.83 13.76
CA GLN A 86 12.67 -12.09 13.67
C GLN A 86 12.55 -12.64 12.24
N GLU A 87 13.63 -13.23 11.72
CA GLU A 87 13.69 -13.80 10.38
C GLU A 87 12.56 -14.84 10.19
N CYS A 88 11.59 -14.54 9.32
CA CYS A 88 10.60 -15.51 8.85
C CYS A 88 11.24 -16.48 7.83
N ALA A 89 12.41 -17.03 8.14
CA ALA A 89 12.72 -18.35 7.61
C ALA A 89 11.82 -19.30 8.41
N ARG A 90 10.77 -19.86 7.78
CA ARG A 90 10.09 -20.99 8.39
C ARG A 90 11.15 -22.06 8.60
N SER A 91 11.51 -22.31 9.85
CA SER A 91 12.14 -23.55 10.27
C SER A 91 11.14 -24.65 9.92
N GLU A 92 11.38 -25.34 8.82
CA GLU A 92 10.89 -26.71 8.64
C GLU A 92 11.67 -27.65 9.57
#